data_AF-A0AAW7KKL5-F1
#
_entry.id   AF-A0AAW7KKL5-F1
#
_cell.length_a   1.000
_cell.length_b   1.000
_cell.length_c   1.000
_cell.angle_alpha   90.00
_cell.angle_beta   90.00
_cell.angle_gamma   90.00
#
_symmetry.space_group_name_H-M   'P 1'
#
loop_
_entity.id
_entity.type
_entity.pdbx_description
1 polymer ?
#
loop_
_entity_poly.entity_id
_entity_poly.type
_entity_poly.pdbx_seq_one_letter_code
_entity_poly.pdbx_strand_id
1 'polypeptide(L)'
;SGAQPLAITDCLNYGSPDKPESFWELWTSADGIAAACRQLGTPVISGNVSLYNETDGQAIYPTPMIGMVGVIEDVSQITTQAFKQVDDLIYLIGETHADFNGSEIQKMQLGRIEGPLRSFDLKEEKANQELVLKAIQAGLVASAHDCAEGGVAVAL
;
A
#
# COMPACT_ATOMS: atom_id res chain seq x y z
N SER A 1 -2.72 1.91 13.01
CA SER A 1 -2.95 0.89 14.05
C SER A 1 -1.98 1.00 15.22
N GLY A 2 -0.69 1.31 15.00
CA GLY A 2 0.35 1.26 16.04
C GLY A 2 1.06 -0.09 16.14
N ALA A 3 0.78 -1.01 15.20
CA ALA A 3 1.42 -2.31 15.16
C ALA A 3 2.79 -2.26 14.47
N GLN A 4 3.76 -2.99 15.02
CA GLN A 4 5.02 -3.31 14.33
C GLN A 4 4.76 -4.39 13.27
N PRO A 5 5.02 -4.13 11.98
CA PRO A 5 4.90 -5.15 10.94
C PRO A 5 5.83 -6.34 11.18
N LEU A 6 5.32 -7.56 10.97
CA LEU A 6 6.08 -8.80 11.17
C LEU A 6 6.24 -9.62 9.90
N ALA A 7 5.16 -9.79 9.13
CA ALA A 7 5.14 -10.65 7.96
C ALA A 7 3.96 -10.30 7.04
N ILE A 8 4.04 -10.78 5.80
CA ILE A 8 2.94 -10.69 4.83
C ILE A 8 2.52 -12.06 4.31
N THR A 9 1.31 -12.10 3.80
CA THR A 9 0.85 -13.13 2.87
C THR A 9 0.41 -12.48 1.57
N ASP A 10 0.69 -13.11 0.44
CA ASP A 10 0.33 -12.58 -0.88
C ASP A 10 -0.65 -13.49 -1.63
N CYS A 11 -1.56 -12.89 -2.38
CA CYS A 11 -2.44 -13.59 -3.32
C CYS A 11 -2.28 -12.94 -4.69
N LEU A 12 -1.57 -13.63 -5.57
CA LEU A 12 -1.19 -13.16 -6.90
C LEU A 12 -2.24 -13.59 -7.92
N ASN A 13 -3.00 -12.64 -8.49
CA ASN A 13 -4.05 -12.93 -9.47
C ASN A 13 -3.73 -12.27 -10.82
N TYR A 14 -3.52 -13.10 -11.84
CA TYR A 14 -3.06 -12.67 -13.17
C TYR A 14 -3.75 -13.47 -14.29
N GLY A 15 -3.63 -12.97 -15.52
CA GLY A 15 -4.07 -13.66 -16.75
C GLY A 15 -3.25 -14.91 -17.08
N SER A 16 -3.36 -15.41 -18.32
CA SER A 16 -2.54 -16.55 -18.77
C SER A 16 -1.04 -16.20 -18.78
N PRO A 17 -0.18 -16.95 -18.07
CA PRO A 17 1.28 -16.73 -18.06
C PRO A 17 1.96 -17.16 -19.37
N ASP A 18 1.25 -17.79 -20.28
CA ASP A 18 1.79 -18.19 -21.60
C ASP A 18 1.94 -16.97 -22.53
N LYS A 19 1.23 -15.88 -22.22
CA LYS A 19 1.35 -14.59 -22.91
C LYS A 19 2.53 -13.82 -22.31
N PRO A 20 3.54 -13.40 -23.11
CA PRO A 20 4.73 -12.72 -22.60
C PRO A 20 4.43 -11.48 -21.74
N GLU A 21 3.39 -10.72 -22.10
CA GLU A 21 2.97 -9.51 -21.39
C GLU A 21 2.43 -9.84 -20.00
N SER A 22 1.51 -10.81 -19.90
CA SER A 22 0.96 -11.26 -18.61
C SER A 22 2.04 -11.87 -17.71
N PHE A 23 3.00 -12.60 -18.30
CA PHE A 23 4.12 -13.13 -17.53
C PHE A 23 5.02 -12.02 -17.00
N TRP A 24 5.25 -10.97 -17.79
CA TRP A 24 6.01 -9.80 -17.37
C TRP A 24 5.32 -9.07 -16.21
N GLU A 25 4.00 -8.91 -16.23
CA GLU A 25 3.22 -8.33 -15.12
C GLU A 25 3.39 -9.13 -13.82
N LEU A 26 3.28 -10.46 -13.90
CA LEU A 26 3.49 -11.35 -12.76
C LEU A 26 4.92 -11.24 -12.21
N TRP A 27 5.91 -11.33 -13.10
CA TRP A 27 7.32 -11.30 -12.73
C TRP A 27 7.72 -9.98 -12.08
N THR A 28 7.35 -8.85 -12.68
CA THR A 28 7.66 -7.51 -12.13
C THR A 28 6.96 -7.26 -10.81
N SER A 29 5.72 -7.72 -10.65
CA SER A 29 5.00 -7.60 -9.38
C SER A 29 5.65 -8.43 -8.28
N ALA A 30 6.03 -9.68 -8.56
CA ALA A 30 6.74 -10.53 -7.61
C ALA A 30 8.10 -9.94 -7.22
N ASP A 31 8.85 -9.37 -8.16
CA ASP A 31 10.13 -8.70 -7.88
C ASP A 31 9.95 -7.45 -7.01
N GLY A 32 8.92 -6.64 -7.31
CA GLY A 32 8.55 -5.47 -6.51
C GLY A 32 8.16 -5.82 -5.07
N ILE A 33 7.32 -6.84 -4.88
CA ILE A 33 6.96 -7.36 -3.55
C ILE A 33 8.21 -7.83 -2.81
N ALA A 34 9.08 -8.61 -3.48
CA ALA A 34 10.30 -9.10 -2.87
C ALA A 34 11.25 -7.97 -2.47
N ALA A 35 11.36 -6.91 -3.27
CA ALA A 35 12.14 -5.72 -2.94
C ALA A 35 11.56 -4.99 -1.70
N ALA A 36 10.24 -4.81 -1.64
CA ALA A 36 9.57 -4.20 -0.50
C ALA A 36 9.76 -5.02 0.79
N CYS A 37 9.56 -6.34 0.73
CA CYS A 37 9.78 -7.24 1.87
C CYS A 37 11.21 -7.16 2.41
N ARG A 38 12.22 -7.12 1.52
CA ARG A 38 13.63 -6.98 1.92
C ARG A 38 13.90 -5.65 2.61
N GLN A 39 13.35 -4.56 2.10
CA GLN A 39 13.56 -3.24 2.68
C GLN A 39 12.84 -3.10 4.04
N LEU A 40 11.56 -3.51 4.10
CA LEU A 40 10.70 -3.36 5.27
C LEU A 40 10.95 -4.44 6.34
N GLY A 41 11.68 -5.51 6.01
CA GLY A 41 11.93 -6.60 6.95
C GLY A 41 10.70 -7.48 7.20
N THR A 42 9.81 -7.57 6.23
CA THR A 42 8.51 -8.26 6.32
C THR A 42 8.50 -9.49 5.39
N PRO A 43 8.96 -10.68 5.85
CA PRO A 43 8.97 -11.87 5.02
C PRO A 43 7.57 -12.30 4.57
N VAL A 44 7.50 -12.92 3.40
CA VAL A 44 6.30 -13.61 2.92
C VAL A 44 6.23 -14.98 3.59
N ILE A 45 5.17 -15.23 4.37
CA ILE A 45 5.03 -16.47 5.17
C ILE A 45 4.02 -17.47 4.59
N SER A 46 3.12 -16.99 3.73
CA SER A 46 2.15 -17.82 3.01
C SER A 46 1.67 -17.08 1.77
N GLY A 47 1.04 -17.79 0.84
CA GLY A 47 0.41 -17.12 -0.28
C GLY A 47 -0.40 -18.04 -1.17
N ASN A 48 -0.97 -17.46 -2.23
CA ASN A 48 -1.71 -18.13 -3.28
C ASN A 48 -1.35 -17.51 -4.64
N VAL A 49 -1.38 -18.33 -5.69
CA VAL A 49 -1.23 -17.85 -7.06
C VAL A 49 -2.39 -18.37 -7.89
N SER A 50 -3.18 -17.44 -8.43
CA SER A 50 -4.29 -17.69 -9.34
C SER A 50 -3.92 -17.16 -10.73
N LEU A 51 -3.87 -18.05 -11.72
CA LEU A 51 -3.50 -17.73 -13.10
C LEU A 51 -4.67 -18.03 -14.04
N TYR A 52 -4.54 -17.61 -15.29
CA TYR A 52 -5.57 -17.79 -16.33
C TYR A 52 -6.89 -17.08 -15.98
N ASN A 53 -6.82 -15.97 -15.22
CA ASN A 53 -7.96 -15.11 -14.93
C ASN A 53 -8.25 -14.23 -16.16
N GLU A 54 -8.92 -14.82 -17.14
CA GLU A 54 -9.31 -14.15 -18.38
C GLU A 54 -10.69 -14.61 -18.87
N THR A 55 -11.40 -13.73 -19.56
CA THR A 55 -12.69 -14.02 -20.20
C THR A 55 -12.67 -13.43 -21.60
N ASP A 56 -13.06 -14.21 -22.60
CA ASP A 56 -13.04 -13.82 -24.02
C ASP A 56 -11.70 -13.23 -24.50
N GLY A 57 -10.59 -13.78 -23.98
CA GLY A 57 -9.23 -13.35 -24.29
C GLY A 57 -8.77 -12.09 -23.55
N GLN A 58 -9.64 -11.45 -22.78
CA GLN A 58 -9.32 -10.29 -21.95
C GLN A 58 -8.94 -10.74 -20.54
N ALA A 59 -7.70 -10.42 -20.13
CA ALA A 59 -7.24 -10.66 -18.77
C ALA A 59 -7.82 -9.65 -17.78
N ILE A 60 -7.91 -10.05 -16.51
CA ILE A 60 -8.10 -9.11 -15.40
C ILE A 60 -6.91 -8.15 -15.29
N TYR A 61 -7.08 -7.06 -14.54
CA TYR A 61 -5.93 -6.28 -14.10
C TYR A 61 -5.00 -7.12 -13.22
N PRO A 62 -3.67 -6.96 -13.34
CA PRO A 62 -2.71 -7.47 -12.37
C PRO A 62 -3.14 -7.13 -10.94
N THR A 63 -3.46 -8.15 -10.15
CA THR A 63 -4.03 -7.95 -8.81
C THR A 63 -3.24 -8.74 -7.75
N PRO A 64 -2.05 -8.25 -7.35
CA PRO A 64 -1.37 -8.74 -6.16
C PRO A 64 -2.06 -8.20 -4.90
N MET A 65 -2.72 -9.08 -4.15
CA MET A 65 -3.30 -8.74 -2.85
C MET A 65 -2.31 -9.05 -1.75
N ILE A 66 -2.07 -8.08 -0.86
CA ILE A 66 -1.15 -8.22 0.28
C ILE A 66 -1.93 -8.18 1.58
N GLY A 67 -1.85 -9.26 2.37
CA GLY A 67 -2.27 -9.29 3.76
C GLY A 67 -1.06 -9.11 4.67
N MET A 68 -1.17 -8.27 5.70
CA MET A 68 -0.08 -8.02 6.64
C MET A 68 -0.49 -8.36 8.06
N VAL A 69 0.43 -8.97 8.80
CA VAL A 69 0.30 -9.17 10.25
C VAL A 69 1.35 -8.32 10.96
N GLY A 70 0.92 -7.66 12.02
CA GLY A 70 1.78 -6.92 12.93
C GLY A 70 1.40 -7.17 14.38
N VAL A 71 2.30 -6.80 15.30
CA VAL A 71 2.10 -6.93 16.74
C VAL A 71 1.96 -5.55 17.39
N ILE A 72 1.02 -5.45 18.32
CA ILE A 72 0.90 -4.31 19.23
C ILE A 72 1.26 -4.85 20.62
N GLU A 73 2.39 -4.42 21.16
CA GLU A 73 2.89 -4.94 22.44
C GLU A 73 2.09 -4.40 23.63
N ASP A 74 1.58 -3.17 23.52
CA ASP A 74 0.74 -2.53 24.52
C ASP A 74 -0.54 -1.99 23.87
N VAL A 75 -1.69 -2.43 24.39
CA VAL A 75 -3.02 -2.01 23.93
C VAL A 75 -3.23 -0.50 24.01
N SER A 76 -2.48 0.21 24.86
CA SER A 76 -2.51 1.67 24.92
C SER A 76 -2.01 2.33 23.64
N GLN A 77 -1.21 1.62 22.82
CA GLN A 77 -0.64 2.11 21.56
C GLN A 77 -1.59 1.94 20.36
N ILE A 78 -2.77 1.35 20.57
CA ILE A 78 -3.77 1.21 19.51
C ILE A 78 -4.21 2.59 19.02
N THR A 79 -3.80 2.91 17.80
CA THR A 79 -4.05 4.22 17.18
C THR A 79 -5.06 4.07 16.04
N THR A 80 -6.17 4.80 16.16
CA THR A 80 -7.30 4.79 15.21
C THR A 80 -7.29 6.06 14.34
N GLN A 81 -8.01 6.04 13.22
CA GLN A 81 -7.93 7.09 12.20
C GLN A 81 -8.69 8.39 12.51
N ALA A 82 -9.80 8.31 13.25
CA ALA A 82 -10.67 9.46 13.48
C ALA A 82 -10.04 10.48 14.43
N PHE A 83 -10.18 11.77 14.11
CA PHE A 83 -9.79 12.89 14.98
C PHE A 83 -10.35 12.74 16.39
N LYS A 84 -9.58 13.19 17.39
CA LYS A 84 -9.88 12.94 18.80
C LYS A 84 -10.36 14.16 19.53
N GLN A 85 -9.70 15.29 19.35
CA GLN A 85 -9.98 16.52 20.10
C GLN A 85 -10.01 17.73 19.18
N VAL A 86 -10.73 18.75 19.63
CA VAL A 86 -10.63 20.09 19.04
C VAL A 86 -9.22 20.60 19.32
N ASP A 87 -8.68 21.38 18.39
CA ASP A 87 -7.32 21.95 18.45
C ASP A 87 -6.16 20.94 18.29
N ASP A 88 -6.45 19.66 17.99
CA ASP A 88 -5.43 18.71 17.54
C ASP A 88 -4.73 19.25 16.28
N LEU A 89 -3.40 19.26 16.31
CA LEU A 89 -2.60 19.67 15.16
C LEU A 89 -2.51 18.52 14.14
N ILE A 90 -2.81 18.85 12.89
CA ILE A 90 -2.78 17.89 11.78
C ILE A 90 -1.47 18.04 11.02
N TYR A 91 -0.77 16.92 10.86
CA TYR A 91 0.49 16.84 10.11
C TYR A 91 0.36 15.85 8.96
N LEU A 92 0.93 16.20 7.83
CA LEU A 92 1.13 15.28 6.70
C LEU A 92 2.59 14.80 6.73
N ILE A 93 2.78 13.49 6.69
CA ILE A 93 4.11 12.86 6.67
C ILE A 93 4.44 12.46 5.23
N GLY A 94 5.62 12.86 4.75
CA GLY A 94 6.06 12.64 3.37
C GLY A 94 5.69 13.78 2.43
N GLU A 95 6.05 13.62 1.16
CA GLU A 95 5.79 14.59 0.10
C GLU A 95 4.65 14.16 -0.82
N THR A 96 3.90 15.15 -1.31
CA THR A 96 2.82 14.96 -2.29
C THR A 96 3.13 15.78 -3.54
N HIS A 97 2.76 15.23 -4.70
CA HIS A 97 2.88 15.90 -5.99
C HIS A 97 1.56 15.78 -6.77
N ALA A 98 1.56 16.28 -8.01
CA ALA A 98 0.44 16.15 -8.94
C ALA A 98 0.34 14.72 -9.53
N ASP A 99 0.26 13.72 -8.66
CA ASP A 99 0.30 12.29 -8.99
C ASP A 99 -1.08 11.76 -9.38
N PHE A 100 -1.66 12.30 -10.46
CA PHE A 100 -3.03 11.98 -10.87
C PHE A 100 -3.14 10.71 -11.72
N ASN A 101 -2.06 10.24 -12.34
CA ASN A 101 -2.10 9.02 -13.15
C ASN A 101 -2.38 7.80 -12.27
N GLY A 102 -3.28 6.91 -12.69
CA GLY A 102 -3.65 5.74 -11.88
C GLY A 102 -4.69 6.01 -10.80
N SER A 103 -5.10 7.27 -10.61
CA SER A 103 -5.97 7.65 -9.48
C SER A 103 -7.47 7.50 -9.78
N GLU A 104 -8.27 7.42 -8.71
CA GLU A 104 -9.73 7.45 -8.79
C GLU A 104 -10.26 8.71 -9.49
N ILE A 105 -9.65 9.88 -9.26
CA ILE A 105 -10.07 11.13 -9.89
C ILE A 105 -9.81 11.13 -11.40
N GLN A 106 -8.69 10.57 -11.87
CA GLN A 106 -8.43 10.41 -13.31
C GLN A 106 -9.47 9.52 -13.96
N LYS A 107 -9.76 8.37 -13.35
CA LYS A 107 -10.77 7.44 -13.85
C LYS A 107 -12.16 8.08 -13.89
N MET A 108 -12.54 8.81 -12.84
CA MET A 108 -13.84 9.49 -12.76
C MET A 108 -14.00 10.59 -13.83
N GLN A 109 -12.94 11.36 -14.09
CA GLN A 109 -13.00 12.49 -15.03
C GLN A 109 -12.83 12.07 -16.49
N LEU A 110 -11.97 11.09 -16.77
CA LEU A 110 -11.58 10.70 -18.14
C LEU A 110 -12.21 9.38 -18.60
N GLY A 111 -12.80 8.60 -17.69
CA GLY A 111 -13.34 7.27 -17.99
C GLY A 111 -12.28 6.20 -18.28
N ARG A 112 -10.99 6.52 -18.09
CA ARG A 112 -9.85 5.62 -18.31
C ARG A 112 -8.68 5.97 -17.40
N ILE A 113 -7.76 5.02 -17.26
CA ILE A 113 -6.52 5.16 -16.48
C ILE A 113 -5.34 5.11 -17.46
N GLU A 114 -4.43 6.06 -17.36
CA GLU A 114 -3.26 6.16 -18.25
C GLU A 114 -2.12 6.98 -17.64
N GLY A 115 -0.93 6.89 -18.23
CA GLY A 115 0.24 7.68 -17.86
C GLY A 115 1.19 6.99 -16.88
N PRO A 116 2.42 7.51 -16.74
CA PRO A 116 3.41 6.96 -15.82
C PRO A 116 3.01 7.23 -14.36
N LEU A 117 3.25 6.24 -13.50
CA LEU A 117 3.12 6.40 -12.05
C LEU A 117 4.33 7.14 -11.48
N ARG A 118 4.15 7.76 -10.31
CA ARG A 118 5.26 8.38 -9.56
C ARG A 118 6.31 7.32 -9.19
N SER A 119 7.57 7.75 -9.12
CA SER A 119 8.60 6.91 -8.51
C SER A 119 8.29 6.68 -7.03
N PHE A 120 8.56 5.47 -6.56
CA PHE A 120 8.35 5.07 -5.18
C PHE A 120 9.69 4.72 -4.53
N ASP A 121 10.08 5.45 -3.47
CA ASP A 121 11.32 5.17 -2.72
C ASP A 121 11.00 4.35 -1.47
N LEU A 122 11.37 3.07 -1.50
CA LEU A 122 11.17 2.15 -0.39
C LEU A 122 11.95 2.54 0.88
N LYS A 123 13.05 3.30 0.77
CA LYS A 123 13.81 3.78 1.92
C LYS A 123 13.06 4.92 2.62
N GLU A 124 12.51 5.84 1.84
CA GLU A 124 11.67 6.92 2.36
C GLU A 124 10.42 6.34 3.03
N GLU A 125 9.74 5.40 2.37
CA GLU A 125 8.56 4.73 2.93
C GLU A 125 8.87 4.06 4.27
N LYS A 126 9.98 3.30 4.35
CA LYS A 126 10.42 2.69 5.61
C LYS A 126 10.65 3.74 6.70
N ALA A 127 11.33 4.84 6.36
CA ALA A 127 11.61 5.91 7.32
C ALA A 127 10.32 6.56 7.84
N ASN A 128 9.33 6.79 6.96
CA ASN A 128 8.03 7.33 7.33
C ASN A 128 7.27 6.36 8.26
N GLN A 129 7.21 5.08 7.93
CA GLN A 129 6.56 4.07 8.79
C GLN A 129 7.23 3.97 10.17
N GLU A 130 8.57 3.94 10.22
CA GLU A 130 9.31 3.90 11.48
C GLU A 130 9.11 5.16 12.31
N LEU A 131 9.06 6.34 11.68
CA LEU A 131 8.80 7.61 12.35
C LEU A 131 7.42 7.61 13.01
N VAL A 132 6.38 7.25 12.25
CA VAL A 132 5.00 7.20 12.75
C VAL A 132 4.87 6.19 13.88
N LEU A 133 5.45 4.99 13.72
CA LEU A 133 5.40 3.96 14.76
C LEU A 133 6.09 4.42 16.06
N LYS A 134 7.28 5.02 15.98
CA LYS A 134 7.98 5.57 17.14
C LYS A 134 7.19 6.69 17.82
N ALA A 135 6.55 7.56 17.05
CA ALA A 135 5.72 8.64 17.60
C ALA A 135 4.49 8.11 18.34
N ILE A 136 3.85 7.07 17.80
CA ILE A 136 2.75 6.35 18.47
C ILE A 136 3.24 5.71 19.78
N GLN A 137 4.37 4.99 19.74
CA GLN A 137 4.94 4.34 20.92
C GLN A 137 5.37 5.34 22.01
N ALA A 138 5.74 6.55 21.62
CA ALA A 138 6.05 7.65 22.54
C ALA A 138 4.80 8.37 23.09
N GLY A 139 3.60 7.99 22.66
CA GLY A 139 2.35 8.62 23.11
C GLY A 139 2.11 10.02 22.53
N LEU A 140 2.76 10.35 21.42
CA LEU A 140 2.69 11.69 20.80
C LEU A 140 1.56 11.84 19.78
N VAL A 141 0.94 10.72 19.38
CA VAL A 141 -0.04 10.66 18.28
C VAL A 141 -1.41 10.30 18.83
N ALA A 142 -2.40 11.18 18.66
CA ALA A 142 -3.78 10.92 19.08
C ALA A 142 -4.55 10.05 18.07
N SER A 143 -4.29 10.25 16.78
CA SER A 143 -4.88 9.51 15.66
C SER A 143 -3.93 9.48 14.48
N ALA A 144 -4.04 8.45 13.63
CA ALA A 144 -3.25 8.31 12.42
C ALA A 144 -4.06 7.63 11.31
N HIS A 145 -4.01 8.20 10.11
CA HIS A 145 -4.69 7.74 8.90
C HIS A 145 -3.69 7.83 7.74
N ASP A 146 -3.66 6.82 6.88
CA ASP A 146 -2.87 6.85 5.65
C ASP A 146 -3.56 7.69 4.56
N CYS A 147 -2.77 8.15 3.60
CA CYS A 147 -3.26 8.90 2.45
C CYS A 147 -3.20 8.00 1.21
N ALA A 148 -4.27 7.23 1.00
CA ALA A 148 -4.38 6.24 -0.08
C ALA A 148 -5.34 6.72 -1.19
N GLU A 149 -6.35 5.93 -1.54
CA GLU A 149 -7.28 6.23 -2.62
C GLU A 149 -8.06 7.53 -2.35
N GLY A 150 -8.18 8.37 -3.38
CA GLY A 150 -8.81 9.70 -3.25
C GLY A 150 -7.88 10.80 -2.71
N GLY A 151 -6.70 10.44 -2.19
CA GLY A 151 -5.66 11.37 -1.77
C GLY A 151 -6.02 12.19 -0.53
N VAL A 152 -5.25 13.26 -0.30
CA VAL A 152 -5.31 14.08 0.94
C VAL A 152 -6.72 14.62 1.20
N ALA A 153 -7.48 14.94 0.16
CA ALA A 153 -8.83 15.48 0.29
C ALA A 153 -9.84 14.47 0.86
N VAL A 154 -9.60 13.16 0.69
CA VAL A 154 -10.45 12.09 1.24
C VAL A 154 -9.91 11.60 2.58
N ALA A 155 -8.58 11.68 2.78
CA ALA A 155 -7.94 11.28 4.03
C ALA A 155 -8.27 12.21 5.22
N LEU A 156 -8.53 13.49 4.96
CA LEU A 156 -8.93 14.51 5.94
C LEU A 156 -10.45 14.55 6.15
#